data_AF-A0A970T7G2-F1
#
_entry.id   AF-A0A970T7G2-F1
#
_cell.length_a   1.000
_cell.length_b   1.000
_cell.length_c   1.000
_cell.angle_alpha   90.00
_cell.angle_beta   90.00
_cell.angle_gamma   90.00
#
_symmetry.space_group_name_H-M   'P 1'
#
loop_
_entity.id
_entity.type
_entity.pdbx_description
1 polymer ?
#
loop_
_entity_poly.entity_id
_entity_poly.type
_entity_poly.pdbx_seq_one_letter_code
_entity_poly.pdbx_strand_id
1 'polypeptide(L)' 'MRLSHIAFSVNDSEEIENFYEDILEFSLKRKFLMDAGIASKFFNVNKEVDV' A
#
# COMPACT_ATOMS: atom_id res chain seq x y z
N MET A 1 23.64 -2.08 -12.21
CA MET A 1 22.46 -2.32 -11.35
C MET A 1 21.23 -1.75 -12.04
N ARG A 2 20.09 -2.47 -12.01
CA ARG A 2 18.79 -1.93 -12.43
C ARG A 2 17.98 -1.62 -11.17
N LEU A 3 17.24 -0.50 -11.19
CA LEU A 3 16.27 -0.19 -10.16
C LEU A 3 15.07 -1.14 -10.31
N SER A 4 14.74 -1.90 -9.27
CA SER A 4 13.64 -2.87 -9.30
C SER A 4 12.32 -2.25 -8.86
N HIS A 5 12.31 -1.55 -7.73
CA HIS A 5 11.12 -0.97 -7.11
C HIS A 5 11.43 0.35 -6.41
N ILE A 6 10.40 1.19 -6.25
CA ILE A 6 10.40 2.40 -5.42
C ILE A 6 9.28 2.23 -4.41
N ALA A 7 9.57 2.45 -3.12
CA ALA A 7 8.57 2.45 -2.06
C ALA A 7 8.18 3.89 -1.74
N PHE A 8 6.88 4.14 -1.61
CA PHE A 8 6.32 5.42 -1.20
C PHE A 8 5.13 5.17 -0.26
N SER A 9 4.93 6.07 0.70
CA SER A 9 3.80 6.00 1.62
C SER A 9 2.63 6.75 1.01
N VAL A 10 1.46 6.11 1.02
CA VAL A 10 0.20 6.69 0.56
C VAL A 10 -0.67 6.95 1.79
N ASN A 11 -1.31 8.13 1.85
CA ASN A 11 -2.13 8.51 3.00
C ASN A 11 -3.56 7.96 2.91
N ASP A 12 -4.05 7.73 1.71
CA ASP A 12 -5.39 7.23 1.43
C ASP A 12 -5.34 6.06 0.44
N SER A 13 -5.92 4.93 0.81
CA SER A 13 -6.00 3.75 -0.05
C SER A 13 -6.77 4.02 -1.35
N GLU A 14 -7.70 4.98 -1.36
CA GLU A 14 -8.43 5.37 -2.57
C GLU A 14 -7.52 6.02 -3.63
N GLU A 15 -6.35 6.54 -3.24
CA GLU A 15 -5.36 7.08 -4.19
C GLU A 15 -4.82 6.00 -5.12
N ILE A 16 -4.76 4.74 -4.66
CA ILE A 16 -4.31 3.59 -5.46
C ILE A 16 -5.17 3.45 -6.71
N GLU A 17 -6.49 3.40 -6.54
CA GLU A 17 -7.44 3.23 -7.64
C GLU A 17 -7.53 4.53 -8.47
N ASN A 18 -7.80 5.67 -7.83
CA ASN A 18 -8.12 6.91 -8.54
C ASN A 18 -6.93 7.54 -9.28
N PHE A 19 -5.72 7.44 -8.73
CA PHE A 19 -4.55 8.11 -9.30
C PHE A 19 -3.62 7.12 -9.98
N TYR A 20 -3.21 6.06 -9.29
CA TYR A 20 -2.23 5.15 -9.87
C TYR A 20 -2.85 4.27 -10.96
N GLU A 21 -4.06 3.73 -10.77
CA GLU A 21 -4.72 2.92 -11.79
C GLU A 21 -5.40 3.79 -12.86
N ASP A 22 -6.30 4.70 -12.48
CA ASP A 22 -7.13 5.42 -13.47
C ASP A 22 -6.39 6.54 -14.23
N ILE A 23 -5.46 7.26 -13.58
CA ILE A 23 -4.76 8.40 -14.19
C ILE A 23 -3.40 7.98 -14.77
N LEU A 24 -2.63 7.20 -14.03
CA LEU A 24 -1.29 6.76 -14.46
C LEU A 24 -1.30 5.42 -15.23
N GLU A 25 -2.46 4.78 -15.36
CA GLU A 25 -2.64 3.49 -16.04
C GLU A 25 -1.73 2.37 -15.47
N PHE A 26 -1.41 2.44 -14.19
CA PHE A 26 -0.69 1.36 -13.51
C PHE A 26 -1.66 0.20 -13.25
N SER A 27 -1.09 -0.98 -13.00
CA SER A 27 -1.85 -2.16 -12.62
C SER A 27 -1.33 -2.69 -11.30
N LEU A 28 -2.23 -2.88 -10.33
CA LEU A 28 -1.88 -3.54 -9.08
C LEU A 28 -1.42 -4.98 -9.35
N LYS A 29 -0.14 -5.25 -9.07
CA LYS A 29 0.44 -6.60 -9.25
C LYS A 29 0.18 -7.52 -8.08
N ARG A 30 0.18 -6.98 -6.86
CA ARG A 30 -0.03 -7.74 -5.63
C ARG A 30 -0.44 -6.78 -4.52
N LYS A 31 -1.34 -7.24 -3.65
CA LYS A 31 -1.74 -6.58 -2.42
C LYS A 31 -1.22 -7.38 -1.24
N PHE A 32 -0.67 -6.70 -0.24
CA PHE A 32 -0.26 -7.32 1.01
C PHE A 32 -1.12 -6.76 2.14
N LEU A 33 -1.52 -7.66 3.04
CA LEU A 33 -2.25 -7.31 4.24
C LEU A 33 -1.36 -7.59 5.44
N MET A 34 -1.31 -6.64 6.34
CA MET A 34 -0.69 -6.78 7.64
C MET A 34 -1.76 -7.08 8.67
N ASP A 35 -1.59 -8.17 9.42
CA ASP A 35 -2.54 -8.55 10.45
C ASP A 35 -2.61 -7.49 11.56
N ALA A 36 -3.76 -7.43 12.24
CA ALA A 36 -4.02 -6.45 13.28
C ALA A 36 -3.00 -6.50 14.44
N GLY A 37 -2.43 -7.68 14.74
CA GLY A 37 -1.43 -7.83 15.79
C GLY A 37 -0.09 -7.19 15.43
N ILE A 38 0.35 -7.33 14.19
CA ILE A 38 1.55 -6.65 13.67
C ILE A 38 1.28 -5.16 13.48
N ALA A 39 0.13 -4.79 12.88
CA ALA A 39 -0.24 -3.40 12.67
C ALA A 39 -0.32 -2.60 13.98
N SER A 40 -0.84 -3.20 15.05
CA SER A 40 -0.88 -2.60 16.38
C SER A 40 0.53 -2.27 16.91
N LYS A 41 1.50 -3.18 16.71
CA LYS A 41 2.87 -3.01 17.18
C LYS A 41 3.63 -1.88 16.47
N PHE A 42 3.43 -1.72 15.17
CA PHE A 42 4.22 -0.77 14.36
C PHE A 42 3.51 0.56 14.10
N PHE A 43 2.18 0.53 13.98
CA PHE A 43 1.38 1.69 13.56
C PHE A 43 0.33 2.10 14.62
N ASN A 44 0.24 1.37 15.75
CA ASN A 44 -0.77 1.60 16.79
C ASN A 44 -2.22 1.54 16.26
N VAL A 45 -2.43 0.73 15.21
CA VAL A 45 -3.71 0.53 14.55
C VAL A 45 -4.19 -0.90 14.83
N ASN A 46 -5.36 -1.04 15.45
CA ASN A 46 -5.96 -2.34 15.82
C ASN A 46 -6.92 -2.87 14.74
N LYS A 47 -6.47 -2.91 13.49
CA LYS A 47 -7.18 -3.51 12.35
C LYS A 47 -6.15 -4.03 11.34
N GLU A 48 -6.59 -4.86 10.40
CA GLU A 48 -5.77 -5.18 9.24
C GLU A 48 -5.50 -3.91 8.42
N VAL A 49 -4.29 -3.81 7.86
CA VAL A 49 -3.84 -2.63 7.10
C VAL A 49 -3.17 -3.07 5.81
N ASP A 50 -3.49 -2.36 4.73
CA ASP A 50 -2.81 -2.50 3.43
C ASP A 50 -1.37 -1.96 3.53
N VAL A 51 -0.41 -2.71 3.01
CA VAL A 51 1.03 -2.35 2.99
C VAL A 51 1.66 -2.49 1.62
#